data_AF-A0ABC8D1B9-F1
#
_entry.id   AF-A0ABC8D1B9-F1
#
_cell.length_a   1.000
_cell.length_b   1.000
_cell.length_c   1.000
_cell.angle_alpha   90.00
_cell.angle_beta   90.00
_cell.angle_gamma   90.00
#
_symmetry.space_group_name_H-M   'P 1'
#
loop_
_entity.id
_entity.type
_entity.pdbx_description
1 polymer ?
#
loop_
_entity_poly.entity_id
_entity_poly.type
_entity_poly.pdbx_seq_one_letter_code
_entity_poly.pdbx_strand_id
1 'polypeptide(L)'
;MRKRTFHEAYTETLYDIYHNPEFFNSPRGQKSREQLNYHLTLENPIERVTYLSSRKTNIVFNFAEVLWYLSGSNDLDFISYYNKKMPLYSMNKKTLTGTAYGPKIFEFGNAKLNQWNRIKNLLTKEDIDSKRAFIQIFDASELFVSENIDVSCTIGLQFFVREGELYMSSVMRANDAFRGMISDLFSFTFMQELMARELRVEVGEYFHNAGSIHIYDSDHEWAKTVLEEAENHHDIPEFEFPKMPEGNNWPSIETVLKYEELLRKDQISMTKNDIEMLDLPDYWKQILFLFSIYQHIAYKRDMDHSLFQSLLPVYQFFVRNKWLHYFSTEQKEEIQ
;
A
#
# COMPACT_ATOMS: atom_id res chain seq x y z
N MET A 1 8.66 15.53 11.08
CA MET A 1 8.80 14.46 12.10
C MET A 1 9.75 13.37 11.59
N ARG A 2 10.55 12.73 12.45
CA ARG A 2 11.36 11.54 12.11
C ARG A 2 10.97 10.40 13.05
N LYS A 3 10.67 9.21 12.50
CA LYS A 3 10.26 8.01 13.24
C LYS A 3 10.92 6.77 12.68
N ARG A 4 11.05 5.74 13.52
CA ARG A 4 11.70 4.50 13.12
C ARG A 4 10.80 3.64 12.25
N THR A 5 9.53 3.51 12.63
CA THR A 5 8.55 2.64 11.96
C THR A 5 7.33 3.42 11.47
N PHE A 6 6.60 2.87 10.50
CA PHE A 6 5.37 3.49 10.03
C PHE A 6 4.28 3.48 11.11
N HIS A 7 4.29 2.53 12.04
CA HIS A 7 3.36 2.52 13.17
C HIS A 7 3.51 3.77 14.04
N GLU A 8 4.74 4.09 14.44
CA GLU A 8 5.05 5.32 15.19
C GLU A 8 4.73 6.58 14.38
N ALA A 9 5.08 6.58 13.10
CA ALA A 9 4.80 7.72 12.23
C ALA A 9 3.30 7.97 12.07
N TYR A 10 2.52 6.92 11.84
CA TYR A 10 1.08 6.99 11.63
C TYR A 10 0.35 7.49 12.88
N THR A 11 0.69 6.95 14.05
CA THR A 11 0.07 7.34 15.33
C THR A 11 0.29 8.81 15.64
N GLU A 12 1.53 9.30 15.52
CA GLU A 12 1.85 10.71 15.77
C GLU A 12 1.23 11.63 14.72
N THR A 13 1.27 11.24 13.43
CA THR A 13 0.60 12.01 12.36
C THR A 13 -0.90 12.15 12.63
N LEU A 14 -1.54 11.04 13.00
CA LEU A 14 -2.97 11.04 13.25
C LEU A 14 -3.31 11.90 14.48
N TYR A 15 -2.50 11.82 15.54
CA TYR A 15 -2.65 12.62 16.75
C TYR A 15 -2.54 14.11 16.43
N ASP A 16 -1.48 14.51 15.72
CA ASP A 16 -1.20 15.90 15.39
C ASP A 16 -2.32 16.53 14.57
N ILE A 17 -2.79 15.87 13.52
CA ILE A 17 -3.84 16.42 12.65
C ILE A 17 -5.20 16.42 13.35
N TYR A 18 -5.47 15.43 14.21
CA TYR A 18 -6.74 15.33 14.92
C TYR A 18 -6.87 16.37 16.03
N HIS A 19 -5.84 16.54 16.86
CA HIS A 19 -5.85 17.44 18.02
C HIS A 19 -5.34 18.85 17.72
N ASN A 20 -4.39 19.00 16.79
CA ASN A 20 -3.73 20.26 16.48
C ASN A 20 -3.82 20.62 14.98
N PRO A 21 -5.02 20.61 14.36
CA PRO A 21 -5.15 21.04 12.97
C PRO A 21 -4.84 22.53 12.83
N GLU A 22 -4.16 22.90 11.74
CA GLU A 22 -3.94 24.30 11.38
C GLU A 22 -5.22 24.90 10.75
N PHE A 23 -5.98 24.08 10.03
CA PHE A 23 -7.15 24.51 9.29
C PHE A 23 -8.34 23.56 9.45
N PHE A 24 -9.54 24.14 9.36
CA PHE A 24 -10.80 23.44 9.14
C PHE A 24 -11.41 23.97 7.85
N ASN A 25 -11.63 23.10 6.87
CA ASN A 25 -12.11 23.50 5.54
C ASN A 25 -12.94 22.39 4.88
N SER A 26 -13.35 22.60 3.62
CA SER A 26 -14.20 21.64 2.88
C SER A 26 -13.90 21.50 1.37
N PRO A 27 -12.67 21.12 0.96
CA PRO A 27 -12.34 20.88 -0.45
C PRO A 27 -13.34 19.92 -1.11
N ARG A 28 -13.95 20.34 -2.23
CA ARG A 28 -15.03 19.61 -2.93
C ARG A 28 -16.21 19.24 -2.02
N GLY A 29 -16.49 20.06 -1.00
CA GLY A 29 -17.57 19.84 -0.03
C GLY A 29 -17.24 18.84 1.08
N GLN A 30 -16.01 18.30 1.15
CA GLN A 30 -15.61 17.31 2.13
C GLN A 30 -14.97 17.99 3.35
N LYS A 31 -15.73 18.14 4.43
CA LYS A 31 -15.25 18.77 5.66
C LYS A 31 -14.04 18.01 6.22
N SER A 32 -12.98 18.75 6.56
CA SER A 32 -11.70 18.18 6.96
C SER A 32 -10.98 19.03 8.00
N ARG A 33 -10.18 18.36 8.83
CA ARG A 33 -9.06 18.93 9.60
C ARG A 33 -7.79 18.82 8.77
N GLU A 34 -6.97 19.85 8.71
CA GLU A 34 -5.83 19.91 7.79
C GLU A 34 -4.59 20.58 8.41
N GLN A 35 -3.42 20.11 7.99
CA GLN A 35 -2.14 20.78 8.13
C GLN A 35 -1.47 20.91 6.77
N LEU A 36 -0.71 21.99 6.55
CA LEU A 36 -0.01 22.23 5.29
C LEU A 36 1.49 21.95 5.39
N ASN A 37 2.10 21.63 4.25
CA ASN A 37 3.54 21.40 4.11
C ASN A 37 4.10 20.40 5.14
N TYR A 38 3.48 19.22 5.17
CA TYR A 38 3.80 18.16 6.10
C TYR A 38 5.00 17.35 5.61
N HIS A 39 5.90 17.03 6.55
CA HIS A 39 7.12 16.27 6.29
C HIS A 39 7.33 15.16 7.34
N LEU A 40 7.52 13.93 6.84
CA LEU A 40 7.85 12.75 7.63
C LEU A 40 9.10 12.07 7.07
N THR A 41 10.01 11.68 7.96
CA THR A 41 11.13 10.77 7.69
C THR A 41 10.88 9.45 8.40
N LEU A 42 10.99 8.35 7.67
CA LEU A 42 10.87 6.99 8.16
C LEU A 42 12.22 6.28 8.03
N GLU A 43 12.82 5.92 9.17
CA GLU A 43 14.17 5.34 9.22
C GLU A 43 14.20 3.89 8.71
N ASN A 44 13.18 3.09 9.03
CA ASN A 44 13.03 1.73 8.55
C ASN A 44 11.75 1.58 7.72
N PRO A 45 11.80 1.87 6.41
CA PRO A 45 10.64 1.75 5.51
C PRO A 45 10.22 0.30 5.21
N ILE A 46 10.92 -0.71 5.73
CA ILE A 46 10.43 -2.09 5.68
C ILE A 46 9.30 -2.29 6.70
N GLU A 47 9.37 -1.62 7.85
CA GLU A 47 8.29 -1.57 8.86
C GLU A 47 7.17 -0.62 8.44
N ARG A 48 6.47 -0.99 7.37
CA ARG A 48 5.52 -0.17 6.60
C ARG A 48 4.05 -0.35 6.96
N VAL A 49 3.77 -0.88 8.15
CA VAL A 49 2.40 -1.15 8.62
C VAL A 49 2.15 -0.55 9.99
N THR A 50 0.87 -0.39 10.35
CA THR A 50 0.45 -0.02 11.70
C THR A 50 -0.32 -1.17 12.34
N TYR A 51 0.07 -1.53 13.56
CA TYR A 51 -0.45 -2.66 14.33
C TYR A 51 -1.67 -2.30 15.20
N LEU A 52 -2.39 -1.22 14.89
CA LEU A 52 -3.62 -0.84 15.60
C LEU A 52 -4.79 -1.70 15.15
N SER A 53 -5.37 -2.46 16.08
CA SER A 53 -6.46 -3.38 15.81
C SER A 53 -7.72 -2.62 15.39
N SER A 54 -8.06 -1.54 16.08
CA SER A 54 -9.20 -0.68 15.76
C SER A 54 -9.09 -0.06 14.36
N ARG A 55 -7.88 0.10 13.80
CA ARG A 55 -7.69 0.63 12.44
C ARG A 55 -8.15 -0.33 11.36
N LYS A 56 -8.20 -1.64 11.64
CA LYS A 56 -8.62 -2.70 10.70
C LYS A 56 -7.91 -2.58 9.34
N THR A 57 -6.58 -2.42 9.39
CA THR A 57 -5.69 -2.40 8.22
C THR A 57 -5.93 -3.64 7.36
N ASN A 58 -6.10 -3.43 6.05
CA ASN A 58 -6.33 -4.52 5.10
C ASN A 58 -5.03 -4.82 4.36
N ILE A 59 -4.22 -5.74 4.89
CA ILE A 59 -2.94 -6.12 4.28
C ILE A 59 -3.09 -6.71 2.88
N VAL A 60 -4.21 -7.39 2.60
CA VAL A 60 -4.51 -7.92 1.25
C VAL A 60 -4.65 -6.77 0.26
N PHE A 61 -5.38 -5.72 0.63
CA PHE A 61 -5.54 -4.53 -0.22
C PHE A 61 -4.21 -3.80 -0.44
N ASN A 62 -3.38 -3.68 0.60
CA ASN A 62 -2.06 -3.05 0.48
C ASN A 62 -1.17 -3.76 -0.56
N PHE A 63 -1.10 -5.10 -0.52
CA PHE A 63 -0.37 -5.86 -1.55
C PHE A 63 -1.05 -5.79 -2.92
N ALA A 64 -2.39 -5.88 -2.97
CA ALA A 64 -3.12 -5.78 -4.22
C ALA A 64 -2.88 -4.44 -4.93
N GLU A 65 -2.87 -3.32 -4.20
CA GLU A 65 -2.66 -1.98 -4.75
C GLU A 65 -1.27 -1.82 -5.34
N VAL A 66 -0.21 -2.20 -4.61
CA VAL A 66 1.15 -2.08 -5.15
C VAL A 66 1.38 -3.03 -6.33
N LEU A 67 0.82 -4.25 -6.29
CA LEU A 67 0.91 -5.18 -7.41
C LEU A 67 0.12 -4.67 -8.63
N TRP A 68 -1.02 -4.03 -8.42
CA TRP A 68 -1.76 -3.33 -9.48
C TRP A 68 -0.92 -2.22 -10.12
N TYR A 69 -0.21 -1.42 -9.32
CA TYR A 69 0.75 -0.45 -9.87
C TYR A 69 1.86 -1.12 -10.67
N LEU A 70 2.48 -2.17 -10.12
CA LEU A 70 3.58 -2.90 -10.77
C LEU A 70 3.15 -3.63 -12.05
N SER A 71 1.88 -3.98 -12.19
CA SER A 71 1.31 -4.52 -13.44
C SER A 71 1.20 -3.50 -14.57
N GLY A 72 1.30 -2.19 -14.27
CA GLY A 72 1.03 -1.11 -15.22
C GLY A 72 -0.45 -0.92 -15.56
N SER A 73 -1.37 -1.66 -14.93
CA SER A 73 -2.81 -1.59 -15.21
C SER A 73 -3.48 -0.35 -14.62
N ASN A 74 -4.55 0.10 -15.28
CA ASN A 74 -5.53 1.04 -14.73
C ASN A 74 -6.95 0.45 -14.62
N ASP A 75 -7.07 -0.87 -14.73
CA ASP A 75 -8.35 -1.56 -14.75
C ASP A 75 -9.04 -1.52 -13.39
N LEU A 76 -10.28 -1.04 -13.37
CA LEU A 76 -11.10 -0.96 -12.17
C LEU A 76 -11.46 -2.36 -11.65
N ASP A 77 -11.63 -3.34 -12.53
CA ASP A 77 -12.01 -4.71 -12.19
C ASP A 77 -10.98 -5.39 -11.26
N PHE A 78 -9.70 -5.03 -11.39
CA PHE A 78 -8.66 -5.51 -10.47
C PHE A 78 -8.90 -4.95 -9.07
N ILE A 79 -8.80 -3.62 -8.94
CA ILE A 79 -8.69 -3.00 -7.62
C ILE A 79 -10.03 -2.92 -6.87
N SER A 80 -11.15 -2.88 -7.60
CA SER A 80 -12.50 -2.89 -7.00
C SER A 80 -12.88 -4.23 -6.37
N TYR A 81 -12.17 -5.31 -6.72
CA TYR A 81 -12.31 -6.58 -6.03
C TYR A 81 -11.87 -6.46 -4.56
N TYR A 82 -10.76 -5.76 -4.30
CA TYR A 82 -10.16 -5.57 -2.97
C TYR A 82 -10.70 -4.34 -2.22
N ASN A 83 -11.18 -3.33 -2.94
CA ASN A 83 -11.76 -2.14 -2.34
C ASN A 83 -13.03 -1.69 -3.07
N LYS A 84 -14.19 -1.96 -2.46
CA LYS A 84 -15.52 -1.67 -3.01
C LYS A 84 -15.84 -0.18 -3.16
N LYS A 85 -15.00 0.72 -2.63
CA LYS A 85 -15.15 2.18 -2.84
C LYS A 85 -14.47 2.67 -4.12
N MET A 86 -13.58 1.88 -4.74
CA MET A 86 -12.87 2.27 -5.97
C MET A 86 -13.78 2.71 -7.12
N PRO A 87 -14.97 2.11 -7.35
CA PRO A 87 -15.89 2.58 -8.37
C PRO A 87 -16.42 4.01 -8.18
N LEU A 88 -16.30 4.61 -6.99
CA LEU A 88 -16.66 6.00 -6.74
C LEU A 88 -15.71 7.00 -7.42
N TYR A 89 -14.47 6.57 -7.71
CA TYR A 89 -13.45 7.40 -8.37
C TYR A 89 -13.35 7.13 -9.87
N SER A 90 -14.10 6.15 -10.40
CA SER A 90 -14.09 5.86 -11.83
C SER A 90 -15.19 6.63 -12.57
N MET A 91 -14.77 7.50 -13.49
CA MET A 91 -15.68 8.26 -14.37
C MET A 91 -16.38 7.37 -15.41
N ASN A 92 -15.68 6.37 -15.96
CA ASN A 92 -16.18 5.49 -17.02
C ASN A 92 -16.61 4.10 -16.52
N LYS A 93 -16.48 3.83 -15.21
CA LYS A 93 -16.77 2.54 -14.55
C LYS A 93 -15.95 1.35 -15.07
N LYS A 94 -14.82 1.61 -15.74
CA LYS A 94 -13.93 0.57 -16.29
C LYS A 94 -12.47 0.77 -15.89
N THR A 95 -12.03 2.02 -15.83
CA THR A 95 -10.65 2.37 -15.49
C THR A 95 -10.61 3.46 -14.43
N LEU A 96 -9.46 3.59 -13.78
CA LEU A 96 -9.09 4.72 -12.94
C LEU A 96 -8.05 5.58 -13.66
N THR A 97 -7.93 6.85 -13.26
CA THR A 97 -7.01 7.80 -13.88
C THR A 97 -6.00 8.30 -12.85
N GLY A 98 -6.42 9.18 -11.95
CA GLY A 98 -5.57 9.78 -10.94
C GLY A 98 -5.14 8.76 -9.88
N THR A 99 -5.98 7.79 -9.57
CA THR A 99 -5.71 6.71 -8.62
C THR A 99 -4.81 5.61 -9.22
N ALA A 100 -4.75 5.48 -10.54
CA ALA A 100 -3.98 4.45 -11.24
C ALA A 100 -2.52 4.88 -11.48
N TYR A 101 -1.62 4.58 -10.55
CA TYR A 101 -0.20 4.93 -10.70
C TYR A 101 0.57 4.02 -11.67
N GLY A 102 0.08 2.80 -11.94
CA GLY A 102 0.76 1.84 -12.81
C GLY A 102 1.10 2.39 -14.20
N PRO A 103 0.13 2.86 -15.01
CA PRO A 103 0.44 3.45 -16.31
C PRO A 103 1.33 4.69 -16.18
N LYS A 104 1.22 5.43 -15.09
CA LYS A 104 2.08 6.60 -14.85
C LYS A 104 3.53 6.18 -14.59
N ILE A 105 3.79 5.00 -14.02
CA ILE A 105 5.15 4.48 -13.79
C ILE A 105 5.72 3.82 -15.06
N PHE A 106 4.91 3.04 -15.80
CA PHE A 106 5.39 2.16 -16.86
C PHE A 106 5.04 2.60 -18.30
N GLU A 107 4.01 3.41 -18.50
CA GLU A 107 3.56 3.92 -19.80
C GLU A 107 3.19 5.43 -19.74
N PHE A 108 4.07 6.26 -19.18
CA PHE A 108 3.76 7.67 -18.91
C PHE A 108 3.54 8.49 -20.18
N GLY A 109 2.40 9.19 -20.23
CA GLY A 109 2.04 10.15 -21.27
C GLY A 109 1.91 9.53 -22.67
N ASN A 110 1.74 10.39 -23.68
CA ASN A 110 1.55 9.96 -25.07
C ASN A 110 2.76 9.20 -25.64
N ALA A 111 3.96 9.43 -25.09
CA ALA A 111 5.18 8.76 -25.48
C ALA A 111 5.34 7.37 -24.82
N LYS A 112 4.43 6.96 -23.94
CA LYS A 112 4.45 5.69 -23.20
C LYS A 112 5.79 5.40 -22.54
N LEU A 113 6.29 6.39 -21.78
CA LEU A 113 7.62 6.29 -21.17
C LEU A 113 7.59 5.30 -20.00
N ASN A 114 8.47 4.29 -20.05
CA ASN A 114 8.74 3.42 -18.92
C ASN A 114 9.75 4.09 -17.98
N GLN A 115 9.22 4.83 -17.00
CA GLN A 115 10.02 5.62 -16.07
C GLN A 115 10.81 4.73 -15.10
N TRP A 116 10.25 3.59 -14.68
CA TRP A 116 10.94 2.62 -13.82
C TRP A 116 12.26 2.14 -14.43
N ASN A 117 12.22 1.63 -15.67
CA ASN A 117 13.41 1.17 -16.37
C ASN A 117 14.39 2.30 -16.67
N ARG A 118 13.90 3.53 -16.92
CA ARG A 118 14.76 4.71 -17.10
C ARG A 118 15.55 5.01 -15.83
N ILE A 119 14.90 5.01 -14.66
CA ILE A 119 15.54 5.25 -13.36
C ILE A 119 16.53 4.15 -13.03
N LYS A 120 16.12 2.89 -13.20
CA LYS A 120 17.03 1.76 -12.98
C LYS A 120 18.29 1.87 -13.83
N ASN A 121 18.16 2.15 -15.13
CA ASN A 121 19.32 2.35 -16.00
C ASN A 121 20.16 3.56 -15.58
N LEU A 122 19.52 4.65 -15.15
CA LEU A 122 20.22 5.84 -14.65
C LEU A 122 21.10 5.46 -13.46
N LEU A 123 20.54 4.78 -12.46
CA LEU A 123 21.23 4.44 -11.22
C LEU A 123 22.19 3.24 -11.37
N THR A 124 22.06 2.38 -12.38
CA THR A 124 22.96 1.22 -12.56
C THR A 124 24.06 1.41 -13.58
N LYS A 125 23.81 2.16 -14.67
CA LYS A 125 24.69 2.20 -15.84
C LYS A 125 25.24 3.59 -16.15
N GLU A 126 24.59 4.64 -15.66
CA GLU A 126 24.94 6.02 -16.01
C GLU A 126 25.57 6.77 -14.83
N ASP A 127 24.81 6.98 -13.76
CA ASP A 127 25.17 7.83 -12.62
C ASP A 127 24.47 7.33 -11.35
N ILE A 128 25.18 6.55 -10.53
CA ILE A 128 24.68 6.03 -9.25
C ILE A 128 24.32 7.16 -8.28
N ASP A 129 25.00 8.30 -8.37
CA ASP A 129 24.79 9.45 -7.48
C ASP A 129 23.70 10.40 -7.98
N SER A 130 23.01 10.02 -9.07
CA SER A 130 22.14 10.94 -9.79
C SER A 130 21.05 11.55 -8.93
N LYS A 131 20.86 12.85 -9.11
CA LYS A 131 19.74 13.62 -8.55
C LYS A 131 18.52 13.60 -9.48
N ARG A 132 18.61 12.93 -10.63
CA ARG A 132 17.59 12.94 -11.71
C ARG A 132 16.70 11.70 -11.73
N ALA A 133 16.91 10.75 -10.82
CA ALA A 133 16.10 9.54 -10.71
C ALA A 133 14.72 9.87 -10.14
N PHE A 134 13.79 10.30 -11.01
CA PHE A 134 12.47 10.80 -10.64
C PHE A 134 11.36 10.20 -11.53
N ILE A 135 10.37 9.56 -10.91
CA ILE A 135 9.14 9.09 -11.56
C ILE A 135 8.09 10.19 -11.38
N GLN A 136 7.60 10.75 -12.49
CA GLN A 136 6.49 11.68 -12.52
C GLN A 136 5.15 10.93 -12.45
N ILE A 137 4.23 11.35 -11.59
CA ILE A 137 2.90 10.73 -11.43
C ILE A 137 1.81 11.72 -11.88
N PHE A 138 1.72 12.89 -11.25
CA PHE A 138 0.74 13.92 -11.62
C PHE A 138 1.01 14.43 -13.04
N ASP A 139 -0.03 14.61 -13.84
CA ASP A 139 0.05 15.23 -15.15
C ASP A 139 -0.84 16.49 -15.19
N ALA A 140 -0.32 17.57 -15.76
CA ALA A 140 -1.04 18.85 -15.81
C ALA A 140 -2.37 18.74 -16.57
N SER A 141 -2.48 17.83 -17.55
CA SER A 141 -3.72 17.59 -18.31
C SER A 141 -4.88 17.13 -17.42
N GLU A 142 -4.61 16.52 -16.26
CA GLU A 142 -5.66 16.06 -15.33
C GLU A 142 -6.53 17.21 -14.82
N LEU A 143 -5.99 18.43 -14.74
CA LEU A 143 -6.72 19.64 -14.32
C LEU A 143 -7.61 20.22 -15.42
N PHE A 144 -7.41 19.82 -16.67
CA PHE A 144 -8.21 20.30 -17.81
C PHE A 144 -9.36 19.34 -18.16
N VAL A 145 -9.49 18.23 -17.44
CA VAL A 145 -10.64 17.33 -17.56
C VAL A 145 -11.82 17.92 -16.78
N SER A 146 -12.92 18.21 -17.47
CA SER A 146 -14.14 18.74 -16.86
C SER A 146 -14.69 17.76 -15.82
N GLU A 147 -15.05 18.27 -14.65
CA GLU A 147 -15.63 17.50 -13.53
C GLU A 147 -14.77 16.28 -13.10
N ASN A 148 -13.45 16.38 -13.22
CA ASN A 148 -12.56 15.27 -12.88
C ASN A 148 -12.67 14.89 -11.39
N ILE A 149 -13.20 13.69 -11.13
CA ILE A 149 -13.35 13.15 -9.77
C ILE A 149 -12.09 12.44 -9.26
N ASP A 150 -11.16 12.11 -10.16
CA ASP A 150 -9.98 11.27 -9.91
C ASP A 150 -8.70 11.89 -10.50
N VAL A 151 -8.22 12.94 -9.83
CA VAL A 151 -6.95 13.62 -10.10
C VAL A 151 -5.88 13.06 -9.17
N SER A 152 -4.70 12.70 -9.68
CA SER A 152 -3.61 12.18 -8.86
C SER A 152 -3.24 13.13 -7.73
N CYS A 153 -3.13 12.59 -6.52
CA CYS A 153 -2.64 13.31 -5.36
C CYS A 153 -1.11 13.23 -5.23
N THR A 154 -0.49 12.17 -5.77
CA THR A 154 0.97 12.05 -5.85
C THR A 154 1.52 12.84 -7.03
N ILE A 155 2.54 13.66 -6.78
CA ILE A 155 3.27 14.42 -7.80
C ILE A 155 4.36 13.55 -8.40
N GLY A 156 5.18 12.90 -7.57
CA GLY A 156 6.23 12.01 -8.05
C GLY A 156 7.03 11.33 -6.94
N LEU A 157 7.90 10.42 -7.36
CA LEU A 157 8.75 9.58 -6.52
C LEU A 157 10.20 9.75 -6.96
N GLN A 158 11.08 10.13 -6.03
CA GLN A 158 12.50 10.36 -6.30
C GLN A 158 13.35 9.35 -5.56
N PHE A 159 14.40 8.85 -6.21
CA PHE A 159 15.29 7.83 -5.70
C PHE A 159 16.72 8.37 -5.62
N PHE A 160 17.46 7.99 -4.59
CA PHE A 160 18.88 8.34 -4.42
C PHE A 160 19.63 7.13 -3.89
N VAL A 161 20.78 6.79 -4.50
CA VAL A 161 21.71 5.85 -3.88
C VAL A 161 22.79 6.64 -3.16
N ARG A 162 22.95 6.46 -1.85
CA ARG A 162 23.99 7.10 -1.04
C ARG A 162 24.60 6.05 -0.13
N GLU A 163 25.92 5.97 -0.11
CA GLU A 163 26.67 5.09 0.79
C GLU A 163 26.21 3.61 0.75
N GLY A 164 25.75 3.14 -0.42
CA GLY A 164 25.28 1.76 -0.60
C GLY A 164 23.84 1.51 -0.15
N GLU A 165 23.06 2.56 0.10
CA GLU A 165 21.64 2.51 0.48
C GLU A 165 20.77 3.29 -0.51
N LEU A 166 19.58 2.78 -0.82
CA LEU A 166 18.57 3.44 -1.62
C LEU A 166 17.59 4.22 -0.74
N TYR A 167 17.65 5.53 -0.82
CA TYR A 167 16.71 6.47 -0.23
C TYR A 167 15.60 6.79 -1.22
N MET A 168 14.39 7.05 -0.73
CA MET A 168 13.29 7.48 -1.58
C MET A 168 12.51 8.64 -0.97
N SER A 169 12.14 9.63 -1.79
CA SER A 169 11.27 10.74 -1.41
C SER A 169 10.00 10.73 -2.26
N SER A 170 8.83 10.71 -1.63
CA SER A 170 7.57 11.01 -2.32
C SER A 170 7.20 12.48 -2.14
N VAL A 171 6.59 13.05 -3.17
CA VAL A 171 5.99 14.39 -3.13
C VAL A 171 4.52 14.24 -3.52
N MET A 172 3.63 14.69 -2.65
CA MET A 172 2.18 14.63 -2.84
C MET A 172 1.60 16.03 -2.65
N ARG A 173 0.58 16.40 -3.45
CA ARG A 173 -0.17 17.64 -3.25
C ARG A 173 -1.19 17.53 -2.12
N ALA A 174 -1.67 16.32 -1.83
CA ALA A 174 -2.63 16.05 -0.77
C ALA A 174 -2.48 14.59 -0.28
N ASN A 175 -2.68 14.31 1.00
CA ASN A 175 -2.75 12.94 1.51
C ASN A 175 -3.79 12.81 2.64
N ASP A 176 -4.66 11.82 2.55
CA ASP A 176 -5.60 11.47 3.62
C ASP A 176 -4.83 10.72 4.70
N ALA A 177 -4.61 11.38 5.84
CA ALA A 177 -3.83 10.87 6.96
C ALA A 177 -4.43 9.61 7.58
N PHE A 178 -5.75 9.44 7.53
CA PHE A 178 -6.41 8.31 8.16
C PHE A 178 -6.44 7.09 7.25
N ARG A 179 -6.82 7.29 5.98
CA ARG A 179 -7.00 6.20 5.00
C ARG A 179 -5.85 6.07 4.01
N GLY A 180 -5.62 7.11 3.22
CA GLY A 180 -4.71 7.09 2.07
C GLY A 180 -3.27 6.81 2.48
N MET A 181 -2.80 7.49 3.53
CA MET A 181 -1.43 7.35 4.05
C MET A 181 -1.02 5.90 4.28
N ILE A 182 -1.93 5.03 4.74
CA ILE A 182 -1.61 3.61 4.98
C ILE A 182 -1.23 2.88 3.69
N SER A 183 -2.02 3.02 2.62
CA SER A 183 -1.77 2.27 1.39
C SER A 183 -0.75 2.96 0.50
N ASP A 184 -0.70 4.30 0.52
CA ASP A 184 0.33 5.11 -0.15
C ASP A 184 1.73 4.80 0.40
N LEU A 185 1.97 4.92 1.72
CA LEU A 185 3.29 4.60 2.28
C LEU A 185 3.65 3.13 2.08
N PHE A 186 2.70 2.22 2.21
CA PHE A 186 2.95 0.81 1.93
C PHE A 186 3.44 0.60 0.50
N SER A 187 2.72 1.14 -0.49
CA SER A 187 3.06 1.00 -1.91
C SER A 187 4.39 1.68 -2.25
N PHE A 188 4.63 2.87 -1.72
CA PHE A 188 5.86 3.62 -1.96
C PHE A 188 7.07 2.92 -1.35
N THR A 189 7.03 2.55 -0.08
CA THR A 189 8.16 1.86 0.56
C THR A 189 8.37 0.44 0.05
N PHE A 190 7.34 -0.24 -0.45
CA PHE A 190 7.48 -1.49 -1.20
C PHE A 190 8.22 -1.25 -2.52
N MET A 191 7.86 -0.22 -3.28
CA MET A 191 8.58 0.15 -4.51
C MET A 191 10.02 0.58 -4.24
N GLN A 192 10.28 1.29 -3.14
CA GLN A 192 11.64 1.58 -2.70
C GLN A 192 12.41 0.29 -2.46
N GLU A 193 11.88 -0.64 -1.67
CA GLU A 193 12.52 -1.93 -1.42
C GLU A 193 12.79 -2.70 -2.72
N LEU A 194 11.78 -2.80 -3.61
CA LEU A 194 11.93 -3.48 -4.90
C LEU A 194 13.06 -2.90 -5.75
N MET A 195 13.13 -1.57 -5.86
CA MET A 195 14.22 -0.90 -6.59
C MET A 195 15.57 -1.16 -5.90
N ALA A 196 15.64 -1.17 -4.57
CA ALA A 196 16.87 -1.47 -3.83
C ALA A 196 17.38 -2.88 -4.15
N ARG A 197 16.48 -3.88 -4.17
CA ARG A 197 16.83 -5.27 -4.54
C ARG A 197 17.31 -5.39 -5.99
N GLU A 198 16.71 -4.65 -6.93
CA GLU A 198 17.18 -4.59 -8.32
C GLU A 198 18.56 -3.95 -8.47
N LEU A 199 18.85 -2.93 -7.65
CA LEU A 199 20.12 -2.21 -7.62
C LEU A 199 21.20 -2.94 -6.79
N ARG A 200 20.80 -3.94 -5.99
CA ARG A 200 21.66 -4.67 -5.03
C ARG A 200 22.31 -3.75 -4.00
N VAL A 201 21.50 -2.86 -3.45
CA VAL A 201 21.86 -1.92 -2.38
C VAL A 201 20.88 -2.09 -1.22
N GLU A 202 21.29 -1.66 -0.03
CA GLU A 202 20.42 -1.70 1.14
C GLU A 202 19.27 -0.69 1.04
N VAL A 203 18.24 -0.86 1.86
CA VAL A 203 17.12 0.09 1.92
C VAL A 203 17.47 1.21 2.91
N GLY A 204 17.58 2.45 2.42
CA GLY A 204 17.82 3.65 3.23
C GLY A 204 16.51 4.30 3.73
N GLU A 205 16.59 5.52 4.28
CA GLU A 205 15.43 6.25 4.79
C GLU A 205 14.40 6.57 3.69
N TYR A 206 13.14 6.66 4.09
CA TYR A 206 12.04 7.15 3.27
C TYR A 206 11.58 8.54 3.72
N PHE A 207 11.34 9.43 2.76
CA PHE A 207 10.84 10.79 3.00
C PHE A 207 9.45 10.95 2.39
N HIS A 208 8.48 11.35 3.21
CA HIS A 208 7.12 11.63 2.79
C HIS A 208 6.84 13.12 2.89
N ASN A 209 6.48 13.74 1.76
CA ASN A 209 6.16 15.16 1.69
C ASN A 209 4.75 15.34 1.14
N ALA A 210 3.89 15.99 1.91
CA ALA A 210 2.51 16.27 1.53
C ALA A 210 2.21 17.77 1.65
N GLY A 211 1.75 18.38 0.54
CA GLY A 211 1.36 19.79 0.54
C GLY A 211 0.18 20.08 1.46
N SER A 212 -0.80 19.18 1.48
CA SER A 212 -1.93 19.13 2.41
C SER A 212 -1.99 17.72 3.00
N ILE A 213 -2.09 17.62 4.33
CA ILE A 213 -2.36 16.36 5.01
C ILE A 213 -3.61 16.56 5.87
N HIS A 214 -4.57 15.65 5.78
CA HIS A 214 -5.90 15.90 6.32
C HIS A 214 -6.62 14.66 6.84
N ILE A 215 -7.55 14.87 7.78
CA ILE A 215 -8.52 13.87 8.25
C ILE A 215 -9.91 14.37 7.89
N TYR A 216 -10.65 13.57 7.13
CA TYR A 216 -12.05 13.86 6.82
C TYR A 216 -12.92 13.75 8.06
N ASP A 217 -13.89 14.65 8.22
CA ASP A 217 -14.87 14.60 9.32
C ASP A 217 -15.68 13.30 9.32
N SER A 218 -15.91 12.70 8.15
CA SER A 218 -16.58 11.40 8.02
C SER A 218 -15.82 10.24 8.69
N ASP A 219 -14.52 10.43 8.92
CA ASP A 219 -13.65 9.46 9.58
C ASP A 219 -13.35 9.82 11.04
N HIS A 220 -13.94 10.91 11.57
CA HIS A 220 -13.63 11.45 12.89
C HIS A 220 -13.79 10.44 14.03
N GLU A 221 -14.95 9.79 14.15
CA GLU A 221 -15.20 8.81 15.22
C GLU A 221 -14.27 7.60 15.13
N TRP A 222 -13.95 7.16 13.90
CA TRP A 222 -13.04 6.03 13.73
C TRP A 222 -11.59 6.43 14.04
N ALA A 223 -11.15 7.61 13.61
CA ALA A 223 -9.85 8.16 13.98
C ALA A 223 -9.72 8.28 15.51
N LYS A 224 -10.78 8.74 16.19
CA LYS A 224 -10.82 8.82 17.65
C LYS A 224 -10.60 7.47 18.32
N THR A 225 -11.32 6.41 17.91
CA THR A 225 -11.12 5.06 18.47
C THR A 225 -9.69 4.55 18.23
N VAL A 226 -9.10 4.88 17.08
CA VAL A 226 -7.72 4.50 16.75
C VAL A 226 -6.70 5.22 17.63
N LEU A 227 -6.92 6.51 17.92
CA LEU A 227 -6.08 7.28 18.83
C LEU A 227 -6.22 6.80 20.28
N GLU A 228 -7.44 6.51 20.74
CA GLU A 228 -7.69 5.92 22.06
C GLU A 228 -6.96 4.57 22.22
N GLU A 229 -6.91 3.71 21.20
CA GLU A 229 -6.10 2.50 21.24
C GLU A 229 -4.61 2.83 21.35
N ALA A 230 -4.11 3.74 20.50
CA ALA A 230 -2.69 4.12 20.45
C ALA A 230 -2.18 4.73 21.77
N GLU A 231 -3.03 5.48 22.48
CA GLU A 231 -2.69 6.07 23.78
C GLU A 231 -2.68 5.04 24.93
N ASN A 232 -3.53 4.01 24.85
CA ASN A 232 -3.73 3.04 25.93
C ASN A 232 -2.92 1.73 25.76
N HIS A 233 -2.46 1.40 24.55
CA HIS A 233 -1.63 0.22 24.31
C HIS A 233 -0.15 0.56 24.29
N HIS A 234 0.55 0.19 25.36
CA HIS A 234 2.02 0.23 25.41
C HIS A 234 2.68 -0.99 24.76
N ASP A 235 1.92 -2.06 24.51
CA ASP A 235 2.43 -3.32 23.95
C ASP A 235 2.06 -3.43 22.46
N ILE A 236 2.90 -2.84 21.61
CA ILE A 236 2.89 -3.12 20.17
C ILE A 236 3.31 -4.58 20.00
N PRO A 237 2.58 -5.42 19.25
CA PRO A 237 3.03 -6.77 18.98
C PRO A 237 4.45 -6.76 18.39
N GLU A 238 5.38 -7.55 18.97
CA GLU A 238 6.73 -7.74 18.44
C GLU A 238 6.67 -8.58 17.15
N PHE A 239 6.27 -7.93 16.05
CA PHE A 239 6.36 -8.47 14.71
C PHE A 239 7.35 -7.65 13.90
N GLU A 240 8.22 -8.32 13.16
CA GLU A 240 8.97 -7.71 12.08
C GLU A 240 8.21 -7.92 10.76
N PHE A 241 8.08 -6.87 9.97
CA PHE A 241 7.56 -6.99 8.62
C PHE A 241 8.60 -7.71 7.74
N PRO A 242 8.20 -8.73 6.97
CA PRO A 242 9.17 -9.54 6.23
C PRO A 242 9.85 -8.72 5.13
N LYS A 243 11.15 -8.97 4.96
CA LYS A 243 11.98 -8.38 3.91
C LYS A 243 11.75 -9.10 2.57
N MET A 244 11.68 -8.34 1.49
CA MET A 244 11.67 -8.87 0.14
C MET A 244 12.99 -9.60 -0.16
N PRO A 245 12.97 -10.76 -0.87
CA PRO A 245 14.17 -11.48 -1.24
C PRO A 245 15.17 -10.62 -2.04
N GLU A 246 16.46 -10.92 -1.90
CA GLU A 246 17.51 -10.27 -2.66
C GLU A 246 17.41 -10.52 -4.17
N GLY A 247 17.85 -9.56 -4.97
CA GLY A 247 17.97 -9.68 -6.41
C GLY A 247 16.67 -9.40 -7.19
N ASN A 248 16.52 -10.06 -8.34
CA ASN A 248 15.44 -9.77 -9.28
C ASN A 248 14.13 -10.47 -8.87
N ASN A 249 13.17 -9.68 -8.40
CA ASN A 249 11.87 -10.17 -7.95
C ASN A 249 10.77 -10.13 -9.03
N TRP A 250 11.04 -9.58 -10.22
CA TRP A 250 10.05 -9.47 -11.30
C TRP A 250 9.43 -10.82 -11.71
N PRO A 251 10.18 -11.94 -11.85
CA PRO A 251 9.58 -13.24 -12.16
C PRO A 251 8.59 -13.72 -11.09
N SER A 252 8.87 -13.42 -9.81
CA SER A 252 7.95 -13.75 -8.70
C SER A 252 6.71 -12.86 -8.73
N ILE A 253 6.87 -11.56 -9.01
CA ILE A 253 5.75 -10.61 -9.17
C ILE A 253 4.84 -11.05 -10.32
N GLU A 254 5.39 -11.41 -11.48
CA GLU A 254 4.64 -11.90 -12.64
C GLU A 254 3.85 -13.18 -12.31
N THR A 255 4.48 -14.10 -11.58
CA THR A 255 3.82 -15.33 -11.12
C THR A 255 2.69 -15.01 -10.14
N VAL A 256 2.92 -14.12 -9.18
CA VAL A 256 1.89 -13.71 -8.21
C VAL A 256 0.73 -13.00 -8.91
N LEU A 257 0.99 -12.10 -9.85
CA LEU A 257 -0.06 -11.42 -10.63
C LEU A 257 -0.89 -12.38 -11.47
N LYS A 258 -0.25 -13.41 -12.06
CA LYS A 258 -0.96 -14.46 -12.78
C LYS A 258 -1.94 -15.21 -11.86
N TYR A 259 -1.49 -15.66 -10.68
CA TYR A 259 -2.35 -16.39 -9.74
C TYR A 259 -3.39 -15.48 -9.09
N GLU A 260 -3.04 -14.22 -8.79
CA GLU A 260 -3.97 -13.18 -8.36
C GLU A 260 -5.16 -13.10 -9.30
N GLU A 261 -4.91 -13.00 -10.61
CA GLU A 261 -5.98 -12.84 -11.59
C GLU A 261 -6.89 -14.07 -11.62
N LEU A 262 -6.31 -15.27 -11.63
CA LEU A 262 -7.05 -16.53 -11.62
C LEU A 262 -7.90 -16.68 -10.35
N LEU A 263 -7.37 -16.30 -9.19
CA LEU A 263 -8.07 -16.34 -7.90
C LEU A 263 -9.20 -15.29 -7.85
N ARG A 264 -8.89 -14.05 -8.20
CA ARG A 264 -9.86 -12.94 -8.22
C ARG A 264 -11.01 -13.19 -9.18
N LYS A 265 -10.76 -13.85 -10.32
CA LYS A 265 -11.79 -14.22 -11.32
C LYS A 265 -12.46 -15.56 -11.01
N ASP A 266 -12.10 -16.20 -9.90
CA ASP A 266 -12.65 -17.49 -9.48
C ASP A 266 -12.48 -18.62 -10.49
N GLN A 267 -11.37 -18.62 -11.20
CA GLN A 267 -11.03 -19.64 -12.20
C GLN A 267 -10.29 -20.83 -11.59
N ILE A 268 -9.67 -20.62 -10.43
CA ILE A 268 -9.00 -21.65 -9.63
C ILE A 268 -9.30 -21.42 -8.15
N SER A 269 -9.01 -22.43 -7.32
CA SER A 269 -8.81 -22.26 -5.88
C SER A 269 -7.52 -22.97 -5.51
N MET A 270 -6.74 -22.40 -4.59
CA MET A 270 -5.44 -22.94 -4.21
C MET A 270 -5.49 -23.40 -2.76
N THR A 271 -5.08 -24.63 -2.52
CA THR A 271 -4.82 -25.18 -1.19
C THR A 271 -3.43 -24.78 -0.70
N LYS A 272 -3.15 -25.06 0.58
CA LYS A 272 -1.79 -24.92 1.13
C LYS A 272 -0.74 -25.62 0.28
N ASN A 273 -0.98 -26.87 -0.09
CA ASN A 273 -0.02 -27.67 -0.85
C ASN A 273 0.23 -27.08 -2.23
N ASP A 274 -0.82 -26.55 -2.90
CA ASP A 274 -0.67 -25.93 -4.21
C ASP A 274 0.29 -24.74 -4.17
N ILE A 275 0.23 -23.92 -3.12
CA ILE A 275 1.11 -22.75 -2.93
C ILE A 275 2.52 -23.18 -2.52
N GLU A 276 2.66 -24.16 -1.61
CA GLU A 276 3.96 -24.63 -1.13
C GLU A 276 4.80 -25.28 -2.24
N MET A 277 4.15 -25.96 -3.20
CA MET A 277 4.79 -26.60 -4.35
C MET A 277 5.28 -25.62 -5.42
N LEU A 278 4.90 -24.34 -5.38
CA LEU A 278 5.38 -23.36 -6.34
C LEU A 278 6.87 -23.07 -6.13
N ASP A 279 7.59 -22.94 -7.24
CA ASP A 279 8.97 -22.43 -7.26
C ASP A 279 8.96 -20.90 -7.07
N LEU A 280 8.63 -20.49 -5.85
CA LEU A 280 8.57 -19.11 -5.40
C LEU A 280 9.25 -18.96 -4.03
N PRO A 281 9.98 -17.86 -3.78
CA PRO A 281 10.43 -17.54 -2.44
C PRO A 281 9.26 -17.42 -1.46
N ASP A 282 9.48 -17.79 -0.20
CA ASP A 282 8.43 -17.81 0.83
C ASP A 282 7.73 -16.45 0.98
N TYR A 283 8.46 -15.34 0.85
CA TYR A 283 7.89 -13.99 0.83
C TYR A 283 6.72 -13.85 -0.16
N TRP A 284 6.89 -14.36 -1.39
CA TRP A 284 5.87 -14.27 -2.44
C TRP A 284 4.76 -15.31 -2.26
N LYS A 285 5.07 -16.48 -1.68
CA LYS A 285 4.06 -17.47 -1.27
C LYS A 285 3.10 -16.90 -0.22
N GLN A 286 3.60 -16.10 0.72
CA GLN A 286 2.76 -15.42 1.72
C GLN A 286 1.71 -14.49 1.09
N ILE A 287 2.06 -13.81 0.00
CA ILE A 287 1.11 -12.96 -0.74
C ILE A 287 0.05 -13.81 -1.45
N LEU A 288 0.42 -14.98 -1.99
CA LEU A 288 -0.57 -15.93 -2.53
C LEU A 288 -1.50 -16.48 -1.46
N PHE A 289 -0.99 -16.84 -0.27
CA PHE A 289 -1.84 -17.23 0.86
C PHE A 289 -2.85 -16.13 1.20
N LEU A 290 -2.43 -14.86 1.22
CA LEU A 290 -3.33 -13.71 1.45
C LEU A 290 -4.42 -13.61 0.38
N PHE A 291 -4.08 -13.75 -0.91
CA PHE A 291 -5.06 -13.70 -1.99
C PHE A 291 -6.00 -14.91 -1.99
N SER A 292 -5.51 -16.11 -1.71
CA SER A 292 -6.35 -17.30 -1.57
C SER A 292 -7.33 -17.14 -0.41
N ILE A 293 -6.89 -16.69 0.77
CA ILE A 293 -7.79 -16.40 1.90
C ILE A 293 -8.84 -15.36 1.51
N TYR A 294 -8.43 -14.28 0.83
CA TYR A 294 -9.37 -13.26 0.40
C TYR A 294 -10.37 -13.77 -0.64
N GLN A 295 -10.00 -14.73 -1.49
CA GLN A 295 -10.92 -15.39 -2.40
C GLN A 295 -12.07 -16.06 -1.63
N HIS A 296 -11.76 -16.84 -0.58
CA HIS A 296 -12.79 -17.46 0.26
C HIS A 296 -13.74 -16.42 0.86
N ILE A 297 -13.20 -15.29 1.32
CA ILE A 297 -14.00 -14.19 1.90
C ILE A 297 -14.88 -13.52 0.83
N ALA A 298 -14.29 -13.14 -0.30
CA ALA A 298 -14.97 -12.41 -1.36
C ALA A 298 -16.10 -13.22 -2.01
N TYR A 299 -15.88 -14.53 -2.16
CA TYR A 299 -16.87 -15.47 -2.71
C TYR A 299 -17.74 -16.16 -1.65
N LYS A 300 -17.61 -15.78 -0.38
CA LYS A 300 -18.40 -16.29 0.75
C LYS A 300 -18.36 -17.82 0.88
N ARG A 301 -17.17 -18.40 0.76
CA ARG A 301 -16.90 -19.84 0.93
C ARG A 301 -16.53 -20.16 2.38
N ASP A 302 -16.63 -21.44 2.73
CA ASP A 302 -16.04 -21.95 3.97
C ASP A 302 -14.53 -21.72 3.95
N MET A 303 -13.97 -21.28 5.08
CA MET A 303 -12.56 -20.91 5.18
C MET A 303 -11.67 -22.16 5.26
N ASP A 304 -10.67 -22.25 4.39
CA ASP A 304 -9.58 -23.21 4.58
C ASP A 304 -8.61 -22.66 5.63
N HIS A 305 -8.77 -23.11 6.88
CA HIS A 305 -7.92 -22.69 7.98
C HIS A 305 -6.45 -23.08 7.83
N SER A 306 -6.12 -24.05 6.96
CA SER A 306 -4.72 -24.41 6.69
C SER A 306 -3.98 -23.29 5.95
N LEU A 307 -4.67 -22.51 5.12
CA LEU A 307 -4.12 -21.30 4.48
C LEU A 307 -3.77 -20.25 5.54
N PHE A 308 -4.68 -19.99 6.48
CA PHE A 308 -4.47 -19.03 7.56
C PHE A 308 -3.31 -19.45 8.48
N GLN A 309 -3.24 -20.73 8.84
CA GLN A 309 -2.15 -21.27 9.68
C GLN A 309 -0.78 -21.19 9.00
N SER A 310 -0.74 -21.12 7.67
CA SER A 310 0.50 -21.00 6.88
C SER A 310 0.99 -19.56 6.73
N LEU A 311 0.19 -18.56 7.14
CA LEU A 311 0.60 -17.17 7.15
C LEU A 311 1.64 -16.90 8.25
N LEU A 312 2.57 -15.99 7.99
CA LEU A 312 3.43 -15.40 9.02
C LEU A 312 2.58 -14.73 10.12
N PRO A 313 3.05 -14.70 11.38
CA PRO A 313 2.30 -14.11 12.51
C PRO A 313 1.80 -12.69 12.23
N VAL A 314 2.61 -11.85 11.59
CA VAL A 314 2.24 -10.49 11.19
C VAL A 314 1.03 -10.45 10.26
N TYR A 315 0.93 -11.37 9.31
CA TYR A 315 -0.19 -11.44 8.38
C TYR A 315 -1.42 -12.09 9.01
N GLN A 316 -1.23 -13.07 9.89
CA GLN A 316 -2.31 -13.63 10.71
C GLN A 316 -2.98 -12.53 11.55
N PHE A 317 -2.18 -11.65 12.16
CA PHE A 317 -2.68 -10.51 12.93
C PHE A 317 -3.62 -9.64 12.08
N PHE A 318 -3.18 -9.20 10.89
CA PHE A 318 -4.01 -8.35 10.03
C PHE A 318 -5.25 -9.04 9.50
N VAL A 319 -5.12 -10.29 9.03
CA VAL A 319 -6.25 -11.07 8.49
C VAL A 319 -7.30 -11.33 9.57
N ARG A 320 -6.89 -11.78 10.76
CA ARG A 320 -7.80 -12.02 11.88
C ARG A 320 -8.50 -10.73 12.31
N ASN A 321 -7.76 -9.64 12.46
CA ASN A 321 -8.32 -8.37 12.89
C ASN A 321 -9.32 -7.79 11.86
N LYS A 322 -9.04 -7.95 10.57
CA LYS A 322 -9.92 -7.45 9.50
C LYS A 322 -11.21 -8.27 9.37
N TRP A 323 -11.12 -9.58 9.54
CA TRP A 323 -12.20 -10.53 9.27
C TRP A 323 -12.47 -11.47 10.45
N LEU A 324 -12.63 -10.91 11.64
CA LEU A 324 -12.71 -11.64 12.92
C LEU A 324 -13.64 -12.85 12.90
N HIS A 325 -14.84 -12.72 12.31
CA HIS A 325 -15.85 -13.77 12.23
C HIS A 325 -15.42 -15.05 11.49
N TYR A 326 -14.41 -14.98 10.61
CA TYR A 326 -13.86 -16.17 9.94
C TYR A 326 -12.78 -16.88 10.78
N PHE A 327 -12.24 -16.22 11.81
CA PHE A 327 -11.05 -16.65 12.54
C PHE A 327 -11.20 -16.60 14.07
N SER A 328 -12.40 -16.32 14.57
CA SER A 328 -12.72 -16.39 16.00
C SER A 328 -12.91 -17.86 16.40
N THR A 329 -12.24 -18.26 17.48
CA THR A 329 -12.43 -19.53 18.17
C THR A 329 -13.72 -19.49 19.01
N GLU A 330 -14.86 -19.19 18.41
CA GLU A 330 -16.10 -19.75 18.96
C GLU A 330 -16.08 -21.23 18.61
N GLN A 331 -15.65 -22.01 19.58
CA GLN A 331 -15.95 -23.43 19.65
C GLN A 331 -17.43 -23.59 19.28
N LYS A 332 -17.71 -24.26 18.17
CA LYS A 332 -18.90 -25.11 18.07
C LYS A 332 -18.72 -26.25 19.08
N GLU A 333 -18.74 -25.93 20.37
CA GLU A 333 -19.09 -26.88 21.41
C GLU A 333 -20.58 -27.14 21.24
N GLU A 334 -20.85 -28.36 20.77
CA GLU A 334 -22.06 -29.16 21.00
C GLU A 334 -23.25 -28.40 21.61
N ILE A 335 -24.27 -28.15 20.78
CA ILE A 335 -25.64 -28.36 21.25
C ILE A 335 -26.06 -29.69 20.64
N GLN A 336 -26.01 -30.70 21.51
CA GLN A 336 -26.63 -32.02 21.37
C GLN A 336 -28.10 -31.95 20.94
#